data_AF-A0AA42Y7Y4-F1
#
_entry.id   AF-A0AA42Y7Y4-F1
#
_cell.length_a   1.000
_cell.length_b   1.000
_cell.length_c   1.000
_cell.angle_alpha   90.00
_cell.angle_beta   90.00
_cell.angle_gamma   90.00
#
_symmetry.space_group_name_H-M   'P 1'
#
loop_
_entity.id
_entity.type
_entity.pdbx_description
1 polymer ?
#
loop_
_entity_poly.entity_id
_entity_poly.type
_entity_poly.pdbx_seq_one_letter_code
_entity_poly.pdbx_strand_id
1 'polypeptide(L)'
;MATDDHVRRIVDAILEDGYVRHPIVSVAVGAEYVVMDGTHRLAALNAIGVQRIPLQVLERNDVRFDTWANVVAHPRGCAAVLETPLGWRRGDDAAAAVRVLSSDGQSWQSSEPPITLGERYEMIMRVLTGIEDADEVRRSVPSLAKPDGPGSFVLGFRAWTLEDVIELARQHKLLYSGLTRVIAIGRILNLRVPLAMLQDEQIDQTAWAAFISAAKRRARLYDEPTVLVD
;
A
#
# COMPACT_ATOMS: atom_id res chain seq x y z
N MET A 1 -3.08 -8.42 -7.30
CA MET A 1 -2.42 -7.95 -8.53
C MET A 1 -2.98 -6.57 -8.85
N ALA A 2 -2.13 -5.60 -9.21
CA ALA A 2 -2.64 -4.38 -9.83
C ALA A 2 -3.46 -4.80 -11.06
N THR A 3 -4.61 -4.17 -11.31
CA THR A 3 -5.24 -4.32 -12.61
C THR A 3 -4.31 -3.69 -13.64
N ASP A 4 -3.97 -4.41 -14.71
CA ASP A 4 -3.05 -3.95 -15.77
C ASP A 4 -3.44 -2.57 -16.30
N ASP A 5 -4.74 -2.23 -16.29
CA ASP A 5 -5.28 -0.93 -16.66
C ASP A 5 -4.79 0.23 -15.77
N HIS A 6 -4.55 0.01 -14.48
CA HIS A 6 -4.04 1.07 -13.61
C HIS A 6 -2.58 1.39 -13.90
N VAL A 7 -1.75 0.37 -14.14
CA VAL A 7 -0.35 0.56 -14.52
C VAL A 7 -0.27 1.24 -15.88
N ARG A 8 -1.09 0.84 -16.86
CA ARG A 8 -1.15 1.49 -18.19
C ARG A 8 -1.44 2.99 -18.09
N ARG A 9 -2.43 3.40 -17.29
CA ARG A 9 -2.71 4.83 -17.07
C ARG A 9 -1.53 5.61 -16.49
N ILE A 10 -0.75 4.98 -15.61
CA ILE A 10 0.45 5.62 -15.04
C ILE A 10 1.55 5.72 -16.11
N VAL A 11 1.72 4.70 -16.95
CA VAL A 11 2.65 4.73 -18.08
C VAL A 11 2.29 5.89 -19.01
N ASP A 12 1.04 5.97 -19.46
CA ASP A 12 0.56 7.00 -20.36
C ASP A 12 0.80 8.41 -19.78
N ALA A 13 0.44 8.61 -18.51
CA ALA A 13 0.65 9.87 -17.82
C ALA A 13 2.13 10.26 -17.71
N ILE A 14 3.04 9.31 -17.39
CA ILE A 14 4.48 9.60 -17.30
C ILE A 14 5.05 9.96 -18.67
N LEU A 15 4.63 9.27 -19.74
CA LEU A 15 5.09 9.54 -21.10
C LEU A 15 4.57 10.89 -21.62
N GLU A 16 3.32 11.24 -21.32
CA GLU A 16 2.71 12.53 -21.67
C GLU A 16 3.36 13.70 -20.90
N ASP A 17 3.52 13.55 -19.58
CA ASP A 17 4.13 14.57 -18.73
C ASP A 17 5.65 14.73 -18.99
N GLY A 18 6.33 13.65 -19.39
CA GLY A 18 7.79 13.60 -19.55
C GLY A 18 8.56 13.58 -18.22
N TYR A 19 7.89 13.33 -17.08
CA TYR A 19 8.51 13.26 -15.76
C TYR A 19 7.79 12.30 -14.81
N VAL A 20 8.53 11.82 -13.80
CA VAL A 20 7.98 11.10 -12.66
C VAL A 20 7.65 12.08 -11.55
N ARG A 21 6.36 12.33 -11.31
CA ARG A 21 5.89 13.37 -10.39
C ARG A 21 6.41 13.22 -8.96
N HIS A 22 6.32 12.02 -8.39
CA HIS A 22 6.74 11.72 -7.02
C HIS A 22 7.81 10.60 -7.04
N PRO A 23 8.90 10.72 -6.27
CA PRO A 23 9.86 9.62 -6.12
C PRO A 23 9.21 8.41 -5.44
N ILE A 24 9.75 7.22 -5.69
CA ILE A 24 9.30 5.98 -5.04
C ILE A 24 9.88 5.95 -3.63
N VAL A 25 9.02 5.71 -2.63
CA VAL A 25 9.46 5.68 -1.23
C VAL A 25 9.98 4.29 -0.92
N SER A 26 11.15 4.23 -0.29
CA SER A 26 11.84 2.99 0.04
C SER A 26 12.57 3.08 1.37
N VAL A 27 12.99 1.93 1.90
CA VAL A 27 14.05 1.84 2.92
C VAL A 27 15.20 0.99 2.38
N ALA A 28 16.41 1.25 2.85
CA ALA A 28 17.57 0.42 2.54
C ALA A 28 17.62 -0.85 3.41
N VAL A 29 17.96 -1.98 2.78
CA VAL A 29 18.18 -3.28 3.42
C VAL A 29 19.46 -3.88 2.86
N GLY A 30 20.59 -3.61 3.52
CA GLY A 30 21.91 -3.98 2.99
C GLY A 30 22.21 -3.19 1.71
N ALA A 31 22.48 -3.88 0.61
CA ALA A 31 22.69 -3.27 -0.71
C ALA A 31 21.41 -3.09 -1.52
N GLU A 32 20.26 -3.55 -1.00
CA GLU A 32 18.97 -3.53 -1.69
C GLU A 32 18.03 -2.48 -1.11
N TYR A 33 16.92 -2.23 -1.81
CA TYR A 33 15.87 -1.31 -1.40
C TYR A 33 14.52 -2.02 -1.38
N VAL A 34 13.78 -1.86 -0.29
CA VAL A 34 12.40 -2.36 -0.19
C VAL A 34 11.46 -1.19 -0.47
N VAL A 35 10.60 -1.33 -1.48
CA VAL A 35 9.61 -0.32 -1.85
C VAL A 35 8.48 -0.31 -0.82
N MET A 36 8.27 0.87 -0.23
CA MET A 36 7.21 1.12 0.75
C MET A 36 5.98 1.76 0.10
N ASP A 37 6.19 2.66 -0.87
CA ASP A 37 5.11 3.28 -1.62
C ASP A 37 5.57 3.57 -3.05
N GLY A 38 4.70 3.31 -4.02
CA GLY A 38 4.97 3.50 -5.44
C GLY A 38 5.15 2.21 -6.20
N THR A 39 4.61 1.08 -5.74
CA THR A 39 4.71 -0.21 -6.47
C THR A 39 4.14 -0.12 -7.89
N HIS A 40 3.02 0.58 -8.10
CA HIS A 40 2.49 0.80 -9.46
C HIS A 40 3.37 1.74 -10.28
N ARG A 41 4.00 2.75 -9.65
CA ARG A 41 4.98 3.62 -10.32
C ARG A 41 6.25 2.85 -10.71
N LEU A 42 6.72 1.94 -9.86
CA LEU A 42 7.84 1.04 -10.18
C LEU A 42 7.47 0.15 -11.36
N ALA A 43 6.29 -0.48 -11.34
CA ALA A 43 5.82 -1.30 -12.43
C ALA A 43 5.72 -0.51 -13.75
N ALA A 44 5.21 0.71 -13.72
CA ALA A 44 5.13 1.59 -14.88
C ALA A 44 6.52 1.98 -15.41
N LEU A 45 7.47 2.34 -14.54
CA LEU A 45 8.84 2.66 -14.93
C LEU A 45 9.55 1.44 -15.56
N ASN A 46 9.37 0.25 -14.98
CA ASN A 46 9.87 -0.99 -15.56
C ASN A 46 9.26 -1.26 -16.94
N ALA A 47 7.96 -1.00 -17.12
CA ALA A 47 7.28 -1.16 -18.40
C ALA A 47 7.75 -0.15 -19.47
N ILE A 48 8.09 1.08 -19.05
CA ILE A 48 8.70 2.11 -19.93
C ILE A 48 10.13 1.71 -20.32
N GLY A 49 10.81 0.88 -19.53
CA GLY A 49 12.17 0.44 -19.80
C GLY A 49 13.25 1.46 -19.39
N VAL A 50 12.98 2.26 -18.35
CA VAL A 50 14.02 3.14 -17.78
C VAL A 50 15.11 2.31 -17.10
N GLN A 51 16.33 2.82 -17.12
CA GLN A 51 17.49 2.17 -16.50
C GLN A 51 17.62 2.52 -15.01
N ARG A 52 16.87 3.51 -14.53
CA ARG A 52 16.90 3.97 -13.14
C ARG A 52 15.57 4.31 -12.56
N ILE A 53 15.47 4.11 -11.25
CA ILE A 53 14.30 4.43 -10.46
C ILE A 53 14.65 5.56 -9.47
N PRO A 54 13.93 6.70 -9.48
CA PRO A 54 14.15 7.76 -8.51
C PRO A 54 13.56 7.35 -7.16
N LEU A 55 14.43 7.03 -6.21
CA LEU A 55 14.06 6.64 -4.85
C LEU A 55 14.15 7.82 -3.87
N GLN A 56 13.20 7.88 -2.96
CA GLN A 56 13.36 8.52 -1.67
C GLN A 56 13.63 7.42 -0.65
N VAL A 57 14.86 7.36 -0.16
CA VAL A 57 15.26 6.42 0.90
C VAL A 57 15.00 7.07 2.24
N LEU A 58 14.12 6.48 3.04
CA LEU A 58 13.80 6.93 4.38
C LEU A 58 14.53 6.10 5.44
N GLU A 59 14.80 6.74 6.58
CA GLU A 59 15.22 6.04 7.78
C GLU A 59 14.08 5.15 8.29
N ARG A 60 14.43 4.01 8.91
CA ARG A 60 13.42 3.06 9.39
C ARG A 60 12.45 3.67 10.40
N ASN A 61 12.91 4.61 11.22
CA ASN A 61 12.10 5.29 12.24
C ASN A 61 11.09 6.29 11.64
N ASP A 62 11.30 6.72 10.39
CA ASP A 62 10.43 7.62 9.66
C ASP A 62 9.35 6.88 8.86
N VAL A 63 9.36 5.55 8.91
CA VAL A 63 8.37 4.69 8.27
C VAL A 63 7.56 3.98 9.34
N ARG A 64 6.25 4.25 9.34
CA ARG A 64 5.29 3.54 10.19
C ARG A 64 4.30 2.79 9.32
N PHE A 65 3.83 1.68 9.84
CA PHE A 65 2.80 0.88 9.20
C PHE A 65 1.52 0.93 10.01
N ASP A 66 0.45 1.04 9.27
CA ASP A 66 -0.91 0.77 9.70
C ASP A 66 -1.55 -0.15 8.64
N THR A 67 -2.83 -0.45 8.78
CA THR A 67 -3.61 -1.17 7.78
C THR A 67 -4.79 -0.34 7.32
N TRP A 68 -5.30 -0.65 6.14
CA TRP A 68 -6.62 -0.18 5.74
C TRP A 68 -7.67 -1.16 6.24
N ALA A 69 -8.74 -0.64 6.82
CA ALA A 69 -9.97 -1.42 6.96
C ALA A 69 -10.74 -1.37 5.64
N ASN A 70 -11.42 -2.46 5.29
CA ASN A 70 -12.33 -2.48 4.14
C ASN A 70 -13.76 -2.36 4.66
N VAL A 71 -14.48 -1.34 4.24
CA VAL A 71 -15.94 -1.26 4.36
C VAL A 71 -16.51 -1.93 3.11
N VAL A 72 -17.30 -2.97 3.31
CA VAL A 72 -17.77 -3.87 2.25
C VAL A 72 -19.29 -3.87 2.23
N ALA A 73 -19.87 -3.63 1.05
CA ALA A 73 -21.27 -3.92 0.76
C ALA A 73 -21.32 -5.17 -0.11
N HIS A 74 -22.05 -6.19 0.35
CA HIS A 74 -22.07 -7.50 -0.31
C HIS A 74 -23.47 -8.10 -0.24
N PRO A 75 -23.97 -8.78 -1.29
CA PRO A 75 -25.33 -9.35 -1.31
C PRO A 75 -25.60 -10.36 -0.18
N ARG A 76 -24.59 -11.16 0.17
CA ARG A 76 -24.61 -12.11 1.30
C ARG A 76 -24.26 -11.51 2.67
N GLY A 77 -23.99 -10.21 2.75
CA GLY A 77 -23.44 -9.57 3.94
C GLY A 77 -22.17 -10.24 4.46
N CYS A 78 -21.96 -10.23 5.78
CA CYS A 78 -20.75 -10.81 6.38
C CYS A 78 -20.63 -12.34 6.21
N ALA A 79 -21.69 -13.06 5.82
CA ALA A 79 -21.63 -14.49 5.55
C ALA A 79 -20.61 -14.83 4.45
N ALA A 80 -20.42 -13.92 3.48
CA ALA A 80 -19.40 -14.05 2.42
C ALA A 80 -17.99 -14.33 2.97
N VAL A 81 -17.71 -13.83 4.17
CA VAL A 81 -16.43 -14.00 4.86
C VAL A 81 -16.51 -15.06 5.95
N LEU A 82 -17.60 -15.08 6.73
CA LEU A 82 -17.74 -16.02 7.85
C LEU A 82 -17.88 -17.48 7.42
N GLU A 83 -18.22 -17.75 6.16
CA GLU A 83 -18.25 -19.11 5.58
C GLU A 83 -16.84 -19.60 5.17
N THR A 84 -15.82 -18.74 5.20
CA THR A 84 -14.44 -19.15 4.91
C THR A 84 -13.90 -20.11 5.99
N PRO A 85 -13.04 -21.08 5.63
CA PRO A 85 -12.52 -22.08 6.57
C PRO A 85 -11.37 -21.53 7.44
N LEU A 86 -11.57 -20.36 8.05
CA LEU A 86 -10.63 -19.76 8.99
C LEU A 86 -10.93 -20.11 10.46
N GLY A 87 -12.10 -20.70 10.70
CA GLY A 87 -12.68 -20.82 12.04
C GLY A 87 -13.02 -19.42 12.56
N TRP A 88 -14.30 -19.14 12.79
CA TRP A 88 -14.73 -17.84 13.28
C TRP A 88 -15.24 -17.95 14.70
N ARG A 89 -14.89 -16.98 15.53
CA ARG A 89 -15.42 -16.83 16.89
C ARG A 89 -15.81 -15.39 17.15
N ARG A 90 -16.70 -15.20 18.13
CA ARG A 90 -17.05 -13.87 18.62
C ARG A 90 -15.84 -13.22 19.28
N GLY A 91 -15.60 -11.95 18.97
CA GLY A 91 -14.52 -11.16 19.57
C GLY A 91 -13.97 -10.07 18.64
N ASP A 92 -13.08 -9.26 19.19
CA ASP A 92 -12.40 -8.14 18.52
C ASP A 92 -10.93 -8.05 18.97
N ASP A 93 -10.23 -9.19 19.00
CA ASP A 93 -8.83 -9.24 19.41
C ASP A 93 -7.91 -8.60 18.34
N ALA A 94 -7.16 -7.58 18.74
CA ALA A 94 -6.16 -6.90 17.93
C ALA A 94 -5.14 -7.88 17.29
N ALA A 95 -4.85 -9.00 17.95
CA ALA A 95 -3.89 -10.02 17.49
C ALA A 95 -4.45 -10.96 16.40
N ALA A 96 -5.78 -11.02 16.23
CA ALA A 96 -6.40 -11.83 15.18
C ALA A 96 -5.98 -11.33 13.79
N ALA A 97 -5.73 -12.26 12.85
CA ALA A 97 -5.33 -11.91 11.50
C ALA A 97 -6.39 -11.09 10.77
N VAL A 98 -7.65 -11.49 10.95
CA VAL A 98 -8.83 -10.86 10.35
C VAL A 98 -9.92 -10.68 11.41
N ARG A 99 -10.57 -9.53 11.36
CA ARG A 99 -11.75 -9.18 12.16
C ARG A 99 -12.87 -8.69 11.27
N VAL A 100 -14.10 -8.96 11.67
CA VAL A 100 -15.33 -8.56 10.98
C VAL A 100 -16.22 -7.82 11.96
N LEU A 101 -16.64 -6.61 11.64
CA LEU A 101 -17.71 -5.89 12.34
C LEU A 101 -18.92 -5.81 11.40
N SER A 102 -20.01 -6.51 11.73
CA SER A 102 -21.24 -6.49 10.94
C SER A 102 -22.12 -5.29 11.25
N SER A 103 -23.04 -4.97 10.33
CA SER A 103 -23.99 -3.85 10.46
C SER A 103 -24.91 -3.91 11.67
N ASP A 104 -25.11 -5.10 12.25
CA ASP A 104 -25.87 -5.30 13.49
C ASP A 104 -25.03 -5.10 14.76
N GLY A 105 -23.78 -4.64 14.62
CA GLY A 105 -22.87 -4.34 15.72
C GLY A 105 -22.13 -5.55 16.27
N GLN A 106 -22.21 -6.71 15.63
CA GLN A 106 -21.51 -7.88 16.09
C GLN A 106 -20.08 -7.98 15.56
N SER A 107 -19.16 -8.40 16.43
CA SER A 107 -17.75 -8.61 16.06
C SER A 107 -17.38 -10.08 16.01
N TRP A 108 -16.64 -10.44 14.96
CA TRP A 108 -16.05 -11.75 14.74
C TRP A 108 -14.56 -11.62 14.46
N GLN A 109 -13.83 -12.69 14.77
CA GLN A 109 -12.40 -12.78 14.49
C GLN A 109 -12.02 -14.19 14.05
N SER A 110 -10.91 -14.31 13.34
CA SER A 110 -10.29 -15.60 13.05
C SER A 110 -9.92 -16.30 14.37
N SER A 111 -10.25 -17.58 14.49
CA SER A 111 -10.13 -18.35 15.73
C SER A 111 -8.70 -18.63 16.12
N GLU A 112 -7.85 -19.02 15.16
CA GLU A 112 -6.44 -19.31 15.40
C GLU A 112 -5.56 -18.16 14.88
N PRO A 113 -4.61 -17.66 15.68
CA PRO A 113 -3.62 -16.72 15.19
C PRO A 113 -2.67 -17.44 14.23
N PRO A 114 -2.24 -16.79 13.14
CA PRO A 114 -1.28 -17.37 12.21
C PRO A 114 0.07 -17.59 12.92
N ILE A 115 0.73 -18.70 12.64
CA ILE A 115 2.06 -19.04 13.17
C ILE A 115 3.13 -18.31 12.35
N THR A 116 2.93 -18.20 11.04
CA THR A 116 3.87 -17.54 10.12
C THR A 116 3.27 -16.33 9.40
N LEU A 117 4.12 -15.45 8.86
CA LEU A 117 3.69 -14.34 8.00
C LEU A 117 3.02 -14.83 6.71
N GLY A 118 3.48 -15.97 6.18
CA GLY A 118 2.90 -16.61 4.99
C GLY A 118 1.47 -17.08 5.24
N GLU A 119 1.24 -17.81 6.33
CA GLU A 119 -0.11 -18.24 6.73
C GLU A 119 -1.03 -17.05 6.95
N ARG A 120 -0.54 -16.01 7.65
CA ARG A 120 -1.31 -14.77 7.84
C ARG A 120 -1.73 -14.16 6.51
N TYR A 121 -0.82 -14.08 5.55
CA TYR A 121 -1.10 -13.55 4.23
C TYR A 121 -2.14 -14.40 3.50
N GLU A 122 -2.00 -15.73 3.52
CA GLU A 122 -2.98 -16.64 2.91
C GLU A 122 -4.37 -16.53 3.54
N MET A 123 -4.47 -16.41 4.87
CA MET A 123 -5.74 -16.19 5.56
C MET A 123 -6.43 -14.91 5.07
N ILE A 124 -5.66 -13.81 4.99
CA ILE A 124 -6.17 -12.52 4.49
C ILE A 124 -6.61 -12.65 3.03
N MET A 125 -5.82 -13.31 2.18
CA MET A 125 -6.18 -13.51 0.78
C MET A 125 -7.45 -14.33 0.60
N ARG A 126 -7.67 -15.37 1.41
CA ARG A 126 -8.92 -16.15 1.38
C ARG A 126 -10.15 -15.27 1.66
N VAL A 127 -10.03 -14.35 2.62
CA VAL A 127 -11.11 -13.41 2.95
C VAL A 127 -11.34 -12.42 1.83
N LEU A 128 -10.27 -11.86 1.26
CA LEU A 128 -10.38 -10.92 0.15
C LEU A 128 -10.98 -11.57 -1.10
N THR A 129 -10.62 -12.82 -1.39
CA THR A 129 -11.24 -13.58 -2.49
C THR A 129 -12.71 -13.88 -2.22
N GLY A 130 -13.10 -14.10 -0.96
CA GLY A 130 -14.51 -14.29 -0.58
C GLY A 130 -15.40 -13.07 -0.78
N ILE A 131 -14.83 -11.89 -1.10
CA ILE A 131 -15.55 -10.64 -1.36
C ILE A 131 -15.26 -10.07 -2.76
N GLU A 132 -14.73 -10.88 -3.68
CA GLU A 132 -14.46 -10.44 -5.06
C GLU A 132 -15.75 -10.05 -5.82
N ASP A 133 -16.89 -10.64 -5.46
CA ASP A 133 -18.23 -10.36 -5.97
C ASP A 133 -19.00 -9.31 -5.15
N ALA A 134 -18.32 -8.58 -4.27
CA ALA A 134 -18.93 -7.48 -3.53
C ALA A 134 -19.41 -6.36 -4.47
N ASP A 135 -20.57 -5.77 -4.13
CA ASP A 135 -21.11 -4.60 -4.83
C ASP A 135 -20.19 -3.39 -4.68
N GLU A 136 -19.60 -3.22 -3.49
CA GLU A 136 -18.66 -2.15 -3.18
C GLU A 136 -17.62 -2.58 -2.14
N VAL A 137 -16.36 -2.20 -2.38
CA VAL A 137 -15.28 -2.29 -1.39
C VAL A 137 -14.56 -0.94 -1.31
N ARG A 138 -14.70 -0.27 -0.18
CA ARG A 138 -14.05 1.01 0.09
C ARG A 138 -13.07 0.90 1.25
N ARG A 139 -11.89 1.51 1.10
CA ARG A 139 -10.89 1.58 2.17
C ARG A 139 -11.18 2.71 3.15
N SER A 140 -10.96 2.45 4.43
CA SER A 140 -11.09 3.43 5.50
C SER A 140 -9.95 3.30 6.49
N VAL A 141 -9.64 4.40 7.18
CA VAL A 141 -8.81 4.34 8.40
C VAL A 141 -9.55 3.46 9.41
N PRO A 142 -8.88 2.49 10.08
CA PRO A 142 -9.56 1.58 10.99
C PRO A 142 -10.40 2.27 12.07
N SER A 143 -9.90 3.38 12.63
CA SER A 143 -10.60 4.17 13.66
C SER A 143 -11.87 4.87 13.18
N LEU A 144 -12.06 5.03 11.87
CA LEU A 144 -13.22 5.67 11.26
C LEU A 144 -14.12 4.68 10.52
N ALA A 145 -13.71 3.41 10.42
CA ALA A 145 -14.41 2.40 9.66
C ALA A 145 -15.67 1.95 10.41
N LYS A 146 -16.81 2.01 9.72
CA LYS A 146 -18.09 1.50 10.20
C LYS A 146 -18.88 0.92 9.03
N PRO A 147 -19.79 -0.03 9.26
CA PRO A 147 -20.74 -0.47 8.23
C PRO A 147 -21.57 0.73 7.74
N ASP A 148 -21.78 0.84 6.43
CA ASP A 148 -22.50 1.94 5.79
C ASP A 148 -24.04 1.72 5.80
N GLY A 149 -24.50 0.53 6.17
CA GLY A 149 -25.92 0.19 6.29
C GLY A 149 -26.19 -1.32 6.43
N PRO A 150 -27.46 -1.75 6.46
CA PRO A 150 -27.83 -3.17 6.50
C PRO A 150 -27.15 -3.97 5.38
N GLY A 151 -26.56 -5.12 5.71
CA GLY A 151 -25.86 -5.97 4.74
C GLY A 151 -24.42 -5.54 4.45
N SER A 152 -23.95 -4.40 4.99
CA SER A 152 -22.54 -4.04 4.95
C SER A 152 -21.78 -4.53 6.18
N PHE A 153 -20.46 -4.62 6.08
CA PHE A 153 -19.58 -4.99 7.19
C PHE A 153 -18.20 -4.35 7.01
N VAL A 154 -17.42 -4.33 8.08
CA VAL A 154 -16.03 -3.86 8.08
C VAL A 154 -15.10 -5.05 8.26
N LEU A 155 -14.10 -5.16 7.39
CA LEU A 155 -12.94 -6.03 7.57
C LEU A 155 -11.79 -5.24 8.16
N GLY A 156 -11.33 -5.68 9.33
CA GLY A 156 -10.09 -5.25 9.94
C GLY A 156 -9.01 -6.33 9.77
N PHE A 157 -7.77 -5.89 9.57
CA PHE A 157 -6.62 -6.79 9.53
C PHE A 157 -5.68 -6.46 10.68
N ARG A 158 -4.89 -7.45 11.12
CA ARG A 158 -3.72 -7.12 11.95
C ARG A 158 -2.81 -6.20 11.13
N ALA A 159 -2.23 -5.16 11.74
CA ALA A 159 -1.27 -4.28 11.08
C ALA A 159 0.05 -5.01 10.81
N TRP A 160 0.68 -4.74 9.67
CA TRP A 160 2.02 -5.26 9.34
C TRP A 160 3.09 -4.41 10.01
N THR A 161 4.19 -5.01 10.45
CA THR A 161 5.37 -4.24 10.88
C THR A 161 6.31 -3.98 9.71
N LEU A 162 7.25 -3.03 9.87
CA LEU A 162 8.31 -2.83 8.88
C LEU A 162 9.14 -4.11 8.69
N GLU A 163 9.46 -4.82 9.77
CA GLU A 163 10.21 -6.07 9.70
C GLU A 163 9.40 -7.18 9.00
N ASP A 164 8.07 -7.26 9.23
CA ASP A 164 7.22 -8.20 8.50
C ASP A 164 7.33 -7.98 6.98
N VAL A 165 7.30 -6.71 6.56
CA VAL A 165 7.35 -6.33 5.14
C VAL A 165 8.73 -6.61 4.54
N ILE A 166 9.81 -6.31 5.28
CA ILE A 166 11.17 -6.63 4.85
C ILE A 166 11.35 -8.16 4.72
N GLU A 167 10.82 -8.94 5.66
CA GLU A 167 10.89 -10.40 5.61
C GLU A 167 10.14 -10.97 4.39
N LEU A 168 8.92 -10.49 4.13
CA LEU A 168 8.16 -10.89 2.95
C LEU A 168 8.85 -10.47 1.64
N ALA A 169 9.45 -9.28 1.60
CA ALA A 169 10.19 -8.79 0.44
C ALA A 169 11.42 -9.67 0.14
N ARG A 170 12.14 -10.14 1.17
CA ARG A 170 13.26 -11.09 1.02
C ARG A 170 12.81 -12.44 0.47
N GLN A 171 11.55 -12.83 0.69
CA GLN A 171 10.94 -14.01 0.11
C GLN A 171 10.35 -13.75 -1.29
N HIS A 172 10.60 -12.57 -1.87
CA HIS A 172 10.00 -12.09 -3.13
C HIS A 172 8.45 -12.14 -3.13
N LYS A 173 7.83 -12.03 -1.95
CA LYS A 173 6.37 -11.98 -1.81
C LYS A 173 5.90 -10.54 -1.80
N LEU A 174 4.94 -10.24 -2.66
CA LEU A 174 4.27 -8.94 -2.70
C LEU A 174 2.98 -9.00 -1.86
N LEU A 175 2.83 -8.06 -0.94
CA LEU A 175 1.56 -7.87 -0.25
C LEU A 175 0.49 -7.39 -1.24
N TYR A 176 -0.76 -7.81 -1.00
CA TYR A 176 -1.88 -7.36 -1.80
C TYR A 176 -2.04 -5.85 -1.69
N SER A 177 -2.30 -5.21 -2.83
CA SER A 177 -2.45 -3.75 -2.92
C SER A 177 -3.59 -3.28 -2.01
N GLY A 178 -3.29 -2.36 -1.09
CA GLY A 178 -4.28 -1.81 -0.19
C GLY A 178 -4.43 -2.52 1.15
N LEU A 179 -3.60 -3.55 1.46
CA LEU A 179 -3.52 -4.09 2.82
C LEU A 179 -2.69 -3.23 3.77
N THR A 180 -1.59 -2.66 3.26
CA THR A 180 -0.69 -1.82 4.02
C THR A 180 -1.03 -0.35 3.85
N ARG A 181 -1.01 0.39 4.95
CA ARG A 181 -1.04 1.85 4.98
C ARG A 181 0.32 2.31 5.48
N VAL A 182 1.19 2.71 4.54
CA VAL A 182 2.51 3.25 4.87
C VAL A 182 2.39 4.72 5.22
N ILE A 183 2.80 5.07 6.43
CA ILE A 183 2.94 6.45 6.90
C ILE A 183 4.44 6.79 6.79
N ALA A 184 4.77 7.61 5.79
CA ALA A 184 6.13 8.02 5.49
C ALA A 184 6.35 9.46 5.93
N ILE A 185 7.08 9.66 7.03
CA ILE A 185 7.40 10.98 7.58
C ILE A 185 8.43 11.65 6.65
N GLY A 186 8.19 12.91 6.29
CA GLY A 186 9.10 13.66 5.41
C GLY A 186 9.05 13.25 3.94
N ARG A 187 7.97 12.62 3.47
CA ARG A 187 7.80 12.26 2.06
C ARG A 187 7.94 13.49 1.15
N ILE A 188 8.74 13.34 0.10
CA ILE A 188 8.89 14.34 -0.96
C ILE A 188 7.75 14.15 -1.96
N LEU A 189 7.00 15.22 -2.19
CA LEU A 189 5.94 15.28 -3.19
C LEU A 189 6.31 16.27 -4.30
N ASN A 190 5.78 16.04 -5.51
CA ASN A 190 5.93 16.92 -6.66
C ASN A 190 7.40 17.27 -7.02
N LEU A 191 8.28 16.25 -6.94
CA LEU A 191 9.68 16.38 -7.32
C LEU A 191 9.82 16.57 -8.84
N ARG A 192 8.98 15.88 -9.64
CA ARG A 192 8.97 15.91 -11.11
C ARG A 192 10.32 15.56 -11.71
N VAL A 193 10.80 14.35 -11.45
CA VAL A 193 12.08 13.86 -11.99
C VAL A 193 11.94 13.67 -13.50
N PRO A 194 12.71 14.39 -14.33
CA PRO A 194 12.61 14.26 -15.78
C PRO A 194 12.87 12.82 -16.23
N LEU A 195 12.01 12.30 -17.11
CA LEU A 195 12.11 10.92 -17.58
C LEU A 195 13.45 10.67 -18.29
N ALA A 196 13.95 11.66 -19.04
CA ALA A 196 15.24 11.59 -19.73
C ALA A 196 16.43 11.30 -18.79
N MET A 197 16.38 11.74 -17.53
CA MET A 197 17.46 11.46 -16.55
C MET A 197 17.49 9.99 -16.09
N LEU A 198 16.47 9.21 -16.42
CA LEU A 198 16.31 7.82 -16.00
C LEU A 198 16.63 6.81 -17.10
N GLN A 199 16.84 7.26 -18.35
CA GLN A 199 16.97 6.40 -19.52
C GLN A 199 18.37 5.79 -19.72
N ASP A 200 19.42 6.45 -19.22
CA ASP A 200 20.79 5.99 -19.43
C ASP A 200 21.26 5.00 -18.36
N GLU A 201 22.17 4.08 -18.73
CA GLU A 201 22.79 3.14 -17.78
C GLU A 201 23.81 3.79 -16.84
N GLN A 202 24.31 5.00 -17.13
CA GLN A 202 25.21 5.79 -16.28
C GLN A 202 24.53 7.11 -15.87
N ILE A 203 24.66 7.50 -14.60
CA ILE A 203 23.98 8.69 -14.09
C ILE A 203 24.91 9.86 -14.28
N ASP A 204 24.43 10.89 -14.96
CA ASP A 204 25.07 12.18 -14.91
C ASP A 204 24.89 12.76 -13.50
N GLN A 205 25.89 12.51 -12.64
CA GLN A 205 25.92 12.96 -11.26
C GLN A 205 25.85 14.49 -11.15
N THR A 206 26.44 15.20 -12.11
CA THR A 206 26.44 16.67 -12.13
C THR A 206 25.05 17.20 -12.44
N ALA A 207 24.39 16.66 -13.48
CA ALA A 207 23.01 17.02 -13.81
C ALA A 207 22.03 16.65 -12.69
N TRP A 208 22.17 15.46 -12.09
CA TRP A 208 21.35 15.02 -10.97
C TRP A 208 21.51 15.93 -9.74
N ALA A 209 22.76 16.25 -9.35
CA ALA A 209 23.03 17.13 -8.23
C ALA A 209 22.46 18.55 -8.47
N ALA A 210 22.59 19.08 -9.69
CA ALA A 210 22.02 20.36 -10.07
C ALA A 210 20.48 20.35 -9.98
N PHE A 211 19.83 19.28 -10.46
CA PHE A 211 18.39 19.08 -10.37
C PHE A 211 17.91 19.07 -8.91
N ILE A 212 18.55 18.28 -8.04
CA ILE A 212 18.20 18.21 -6.62
C ILE A 212 18.45 19.54 -5.91
N SER A 213 19.54 20.23 -6.21
CA SER A 213 19.83 21.56 -5.66
C SER A 213 18.75 22.58 -6.04
N ALA A 214 18.28 22.57 -7.28
CA ALA A 214 17.17 23.40 -7.72
C ALA A 214 15.85 23.03 -7.01
N ALA A 215 15.56 21.73 -6.86
CA ALA A 215 14.37 21.26 -6.16
C ALA A 215 14.35 21.68 -4.69
N LYS A 216 15.49 21.60 -3.99
CA LYS A 216 15.61 22.02 -2.59
C LYS A 216 15.29 23.50 -2.38
N ARG A 217 15.70 24.38 -3.31
CA ARG A 217 15.43 25.83 -3.21
C ARG A 217 13.94 26.18 -3.26
N ARG A 218 13.11 25.34 -3.89
CA ARG A 218 11.65 25.52 -3.99
C ARG A 218 10.87 24.65 -3.00
N ALA A 219 11.54 23.82 -2.20
CA ALA A 219 10.89 22.90 -1.29
C ALA A 219 10.22 23.66 -0.13
N ARG A 220 9.06 23.17 0.28
CA ARG A 220 8.34 23.65 1.47
C ARG A 220 8.03 22.45 2.35
N LEU A 221 8.15 22.66 3.66
CA LEU A 221 7.75 21.69 4.66
C LEU A 221 6.39 22.12 5.22
N TYR A 222 5.47 21.17 5.29
CA TYR A 222 4.15 21.33 5.90
C TYR A 222 4.06 20.34 7.06
N ASP A 223 3.78 20.85 8.25
CA ASP A 223 3.63 20.09 9.50
C ASP A 223 2.16 19.72 9.79
N GLU A 224 1.22 20.41 9.13
CA GLU A 224 -0.21 20.17 9.20
C GLU A 224 -0.75 19.26 8.08
N PRO A 225 -1.87 18.53 8.31
CA PRO A 225 -2.53 17.75 7.27
C PRO A 225 -2.84 18.63 6.04
N THR A 226 -2.24 18.28 4.91
CA THR A 226 -2.32 19.04 3.66
C THR A 226 -3.03 18.24 2.58
N VAL A 227 -3.93 18.90 1.85
CA VAL A 227 -4.54 18.33 0.64
C VAL A 227 -3.74 18.80 -0.57
N LEU A 228 -3.11 17.85 -1.27
CA LEU A 228 -2.47 18.10 -2.56
C LEU A 228 -3.48 17.78 -3.67
N VAL A 229 -3.73 18.74 -4.56
CA VAL A 229 -4.53 18.55 -5.77
C VAL A 229 -3.55 18.38 -6.93
N ASP A 230 -3.50 17.17 -7.48
CA ASP A 230 -2.51 16.75 -8.49
C ASP A 230 -3.11 16.51 -9.88
#